data_AF-A0A839SYM1-F1
#
_entry.id   AF-A0A839SYM1-F1
#
_cell.length_a   1.000
_cell.length_b   1.000
_cell.length_c   1.000
_cell.angle_alpha   90.00
_cell.angle_beta   90.00
_cell.angle_gamma   90.00
#
_symmetry.space_group_name_H-M   'P 1'
#
loop_
_entity.id
_entity.type
_entity.pdbx_description
1 polymer ?
#
loop_
_entity_poly.entity_id
_entity_poly.type
_entity_poly.pdbx_seq_one_letter_code
_entity_poly.pdbx_strand_id
1 'polypeptide(L)'
;MTARGKMNGAILCLMAVLLVGCGGVREQFGLERKRPPDEFRVVARAPLSLPPDFALRPPAPGAVRPQEGSATDQARNAVFRREGQVVPLDQQVTVSDGRSEGEVALLRQAGALNANPAIRQEVNREAAALAEEQDSFINSLIFWRKQEEPGTVIDATAESQRLRENEALGQAVTTGDTPSIQRKEKAIFEGLLDGGSLF
;
A
#
# COMPACT_ATOMS: atom_id res chain seq x y z
N MET A 1 34.66 34.92 -39.44
CA MET A 1 33.68 35.60 -38.55
C MET A 1 32.27 35.00 -38.58
N THR A 2 32.02 33.84 -39.22
CA THR A 2 30.65 33.31 -39.46
C THR A 2 30.19 32.21 -38.48
N ALA A 3 31.06 31.71 -37.59
CA ALA A 3 30.73 30.60 -36.67
C ALA A 3 29.92 31.03 -35.43
N ARG A 4 30.16 32.26 -34.90
CA ARG A 4 29.41 32.79 -33.74
C ARG A 4 27.92 33.01 -34.05
N GLY A 5 27.59 33.46 -35.26
CA GLY A 5 26.20 33.70 -35.68
C GLY A 5 25.37 32.42 -35.80
N LYS A 6 25.97 31.33 -36.31
CA LYS A 6 25.31 30.02 -36.41
C LYS A 6 25.05 29.39 -35.04
N MET A 7 25.98 29.55 -34.10
CA MET A 7 25.85 29.04 -32.73
C MET A 7 24.78 29.79 -31.93
N ASN A 8 24.71 31.11 -32.08
CA ASN A 8 23.68 31.93 -31.42
C ASN A 8 22.27 31.65 -31.99
N GLY A 9 22.15 31.41 -33.29
CA GLY A 9 20.88 31.00 -33.91
C GLY A 9 20.39 29.64 -33.42
N ALA A 10 21.30 28.67 -33.27
CA ALA A 10 20.96 27.34 -32.75
C ALA A 10 20.49 27.39 -31.28
N ILE A 11 21.13 28.22 -30.45
CA ILE A 11 20.73 28.41 -29.04
C ILE A 11 19.35 29.08 -28.93
N LEU A 12 19.06 30.07 -29.78
CA LEU A 12 17.75 30.73 -29.81
C LEU A 12 16.64 29.76 -30.22
N CYS A 13 16.88 28.93 -31.24
CA CYS A 13 15.93 27.90 -31.67
C CYS A 13 15.70 26.84 -30.59
N LEU A 14 16.75 26.41 -29.89
CA LEU A 14 16.63 25.45 -28.79
C LEU A 14 15.81 26.01 -27.63
N MET A 15 16.01 27.28 -27.27
CA MET A 15 15.18 27.96 -26.24
C MET A 15 13.71 28.10 -26.67
N ALA A 16 13.45 28.38 -27.95
CA ALA A 16 12.08 28.48 -28.45
C ALA A 16 11.31 27.14 -28.36
N VAL A 17 11.99 26.00 -28.61
CA VAL A 17 11.39 24.66 -28.47
C VAL A 17 11.07 24.33 -27.01
N LEU A 18 11.92 24.75 -26.07
CA LEU A 18 11.69 24.53 -24.63
C LEU A 18 10.48 25.31 -24.09
N LEU A 19 10.12 26.47 -24.69
CA LEU A 19 8.96 27.25 -24.24
C LEU A 19 7.60 26.68 -24.69
N VAL A 20 7.56 25.95 -25.82
CA VAL A 20 6.29 25.38 -26.35
C VAL A 20 5.75 24.23 -25.49
N GLY A 21 6.60 23.58 -24.68
CA GLY A 21 6.21 22.50 -23.77
C GLY A 21 5.44 22.94 -22.52
N CYS A 22 5.45 24.24 -22.19
CA CYS A 22 4.85 24.77 -20.96
C CYS A 22 3.38 25.20 -21.11
N GLY A 23 2.74 24.89 -22.26
CA GLY A 23 1.34 25.23 -22.51
C GLY A 23 0.34 24.38 -21.72
N GLY A 24 0.61 23.07 -21.55
CA GLY A 24 -0.34 22.09 -21.01
C GLY A 24 -0.33 21.91 -19.48
N VAL A 25 0.56 22.61 -18.77
CA VAL A 25 0.62 22.53 -17.30
C VAL A 25 -0.65 23.09 -16.65
N ARG A 26 -1.26 24.12 -17.23
CA ARG A 26 -2.48 24.74 -16.65
C ARG A 26 -3.69 23.80 -16.71
N GLU A 27 -3.78 22.96 -17.74
CA GLU A 27 -4.78 21.91 -17.89
C GLU A 27 -4.53 20.75 -16.90
N GLN A 28 -3.28 20.35 -16.71
CA GLN A 28 -2.92 19.31 -15.72
C GLN A 28 -3.17 19.75 -14.27
N PHE A 29 -2.97 21.03 -13.96
CA PHE A 29 -3.28 21.62 -12.65
C PHE A 29 -4.76 22.00 -12.50
N GLY A 30 -5.63 21.71 -13.47
CA GLY A 30 -7.07 21.95 -13.39
C GLY A 30 -7.46 23.43 -13.31
N LEU A 31 -6.54 24.33 -13.66
CA LEU A 31 -6.74 25.78 -13.63
C LEU A 31 -7.58 26.24 -14.84
N GLU A 32 -7.55 25.50 -15.95
CA GLU A 32 -8.47 25.67 -17.07
C GLU A 32 -9.70 24.75 -16.94
N ARG A 33 -10.72 25.21 -16.22
CA ARG A 33 -12.05 24.57 -16.12
C ARG A 33 -12.85 24.68 -17.43
N LYS A 34 -12.27 24.27 -18.56
CA LYS A 34 -12.91 24.35 -19.89
C LYS A 34 -13.88 23.21 -20.20
N ARG A 35 -14.01 22.22 -19.32
CA ARG A 35 -15.02 21.15 -19.45
C ARG A 35 -15.81 21.05 -18.14
N PRO A 36 -16.95 21.75 -18.01
CA PRO A 36 -17.88 21.46 -16.94
C PRO A 36 -18.25 19.96 -17.01
N PRO A 37 -18.43 19.28 -15.85
CA PRO A 37 -18.93 17.92 -15.84
C PRO A 37 -20.26 17.88 -16.58
N ASP A 38 -20.35 17.05 -17.62
CA ASP A 38 -21.54 16.89 -18.46
C ASP A 38 -22.79 16.63 -17.61
N GLU A 39 -23.62 17.66 -17.48
CA GLU A 39 -24.85 17.65 -16.69
C GLU A 39 -25.91 16.65 -17.20
N PHE A 40 -25.72 16.07 -18.39
CA PHE A 40 -26.60 15.04 -18.96
C PHE A 40 -26.01 13.63 -18.89
N ARG A 41 -24.85 13.45 -18.27
CA ARG A 41 -24.26 12.12 -18.08
C ARG A 41 -25.10 11.30 -17.09
N VAL A 42 -25.99 10.48 -17.62
CA VAL A 42 -26.77 9.51 -16.83
C VAL A 42 -25.85 8.39 -16.37
N VAL A 43 -25.62 8.30 -15.06
CA VAL A 43 -24.96 7.14 -14.45
C VAL A 43 -25.98 6.02 -14.37
N ALA A 44 -25.73 4.92 -15.08
CA ALA A 44 -26.57 3.73 -15.01
C ALA A 44 -26.54 3.16 -13.58
N ARG A 45 -27.69 3.07 -12.93
CA ARG A 45 -27.84 2.38 -11.65
C ARG A 45 -28.11 0.91 -11.90
N ALA A 46 -27.65 0.06 -10.98
CA ALA A 46 -27.97 -1.36 -11.01
C ALA A 46 -29.51 -1.54 -11.03
N PRO A 47 -30.04 -2.45 -11.86
CA PRO A 47 -31.47 -2.68 -11.94
C PRO A 47 -32.01 -3.14 -10.57
N LEU A 48 -33.16 -2.61 -10.18
CA LEU A 48 -33.85 -3.03 -8.95
C LEU A 48 -34.43 -4.43 -9.18
N SER A 49 -33.79 -5.47 -8.64
CA SER A 49 -34.46 -6.76 -8.49
C SER A 49 -35.40 -6.68 -7.30
N LEU A 50 -36.69 -6.92 -7.55
CA LEU A 50 -37.68 -6.98 -6.50
C LEU A 50 -37.64 -8.41 -5.91
N PRO A 51 -37.16 -8.59 -4.66
CA PRO A 51 -37.23 -9.90 -4.03
C PRO A 51 -38.71 -10.26 -3.77
N PRO A 52 -39.07 -11.56 -3.78
CA PRO A 52 -40.46 -12.03 -3.63
C PRO A 52 -41.08 -11.63 -2.28
N ASP A 53 -40.25 -11.37 -1.27
CA ASP A 53 -40.70 -11.04 0.08
C ASP A 53 -40.52 -9.53 0.34
N PHE A 54 -41.63 -8.79 0.29
CA PHE A 54 -41.73 -7.35 0.55
C PHE A 54 -41.59 -6.96 2.04
N ALA A 55 -40.97 -7.81 2.86
CA ALA A 55 -40.84 -7.63 4.31
C ALA A 55 -39.70 -6.68 4.71
N LEU A 56 -39.30 -5.75 3.84
CA LEU A 56 -38.25 -4.78 4.15
C LEU A 56 -38.87 -3.54 4.79
N ARG A 57 -38.38 -3.18 5.98
CA ARG A 57 -38.68 -1.86 6.56
C ARG A 57 -38.17 -0.79 5.60
N PRO A 58 -38.96 0.26 5.30
CA PRO A 58 -38.52 1.36 4.48
C PRO A 58 -37.19 1.92 5.02
N PRO A 59 -36.15 2.08 4.18
CA PRO A 59 -34.91 2.67 4.63
C PRO A 59 -35.18 4.10 5.12
N ALA A 60 -34.62 4.45 6.27
CA ALA A 60 -34.76 5.80 6.81
C ALA A 60 -34.15 6.83 5.84
N PRO A 61 -34.80 7.98 5.62
CA PRO A 61 -34.25 9.04 4.79
C PRO A 61 -32.89 9.47 5.34
N GLY A 62 -31.84 9.35 4.52
CA GLY A 62 -30.45 9.67 4.89
C GLY A 62 -29.58 8.48 5.30
N ALA A 63 -30.13 7.26 5.39
CA ALA A 63 -29.33 6.07 5.68
C ALA A 63 -28.45 5.68 4.47
N VAL A 64 -27.23 5.21 4.74
CA VAL A 64 -26.29 4.73 3.71
C VAL A 64 -26.91 3.53 3.00
N ARG A 65 -27.00 3.58 1.67
CA ARG A 65 -27.51 2.46 0.86
C ARG A 65 -26.47 1.34 0.83
N PRO A 66 -26.78 0.13 1.30
CA PRO A 66 -25.84 -0.98 1.30
C PRO A 66 -25.32 -1.35 -0.09
N GLN A 67 -26.13 -1.11 -1.14
CA GLN A 67 -25.82 -1.49 -2.52
C GLN A 67 -24.88 -0.51 -3.23
N GLU A 68 -24.75 0.73 -2.77
CA GLU A 68 -23.99 1.78 -3.47
C GLU A 68 -22.62 2.08 -2.84
N GLY A 69 -22.28 1.49 -1.68
CA GLY A 69 -21.05 1.80 -0.95
C GLY A 69 -20.97 3.25 -0.46
N SER A 70 -19.99 3.61 0.39
CA SER A 70 -19.82 5.00 0.79
C SER A 70 -19.20 5.84 -0.33
N ALA A 71 -19.41 7.16 -0.33
CA ALA A 71 -18.78 8.08 -1.31
C ALA A 71 -17.25 8.00 -1.28
N THR A 72 -16.66 7.77 -0.10
CA THR A 72 -15.22 7.56 0.07
C THR A 72 -14.76 6.26 -0.59
N ASP A 73 -15.54 5.19 -0.51
CA ASP A 73 -15.21 3.93 -1.17
C ASP A 73 -15.34 4.03 -2.69
N GLN A 74 -16.34 4.76 -3.19
CA GLN A 74 -16.48 5.05 -4.62
C GLN A 74 -15.28 5.87 -5.15
N ALA A 75 -14.85 6.90 -4.42
CA ALA A 75 -13.68 7.70 -4.78
C ALA A 75 -12.39 6.88 -4.73
N ARG A 76 -12.21 6.04 -3.69
CA ARG A 76 -11.08 5.10 -3.58
C ARG A 76 -11.06 4.15 -4.77
N ASN A 77 -12.20 3.58 -5.16
CA ASN A 77 -12.30 2.68 -6.31
C ASN A 77 -11.99 3.40 -7.64
N ALA A 78 -12.39 4.66 -7.80
CA ALA A 78 -12.08 5.45 -8.97
C ALA A 78 -10.58 5.81 -9.08
N VAL A 79 -9.94 6.14 -7.95
CA VAL A 79 -8.52 6.53 -7.89
C VAL A 79 -7.60 5.32 -8.05
N PHE A 80 -7.90 4.24 -7.34
CA PHE A 80 -7.02 3.07 -7.28
C PHE A 80 -7.39 1.97 -8.26
N ARG A 81 -8.50 2.11 -9.02
CA ARG A 81 -9.07 1.10 -9.93
C ARG A 81 -8.75 -0.33 -9.46
N ARG A 82 -9.13 -0.64 -8.22
CA ARG A 82 -9.15 -2.03 -7.77
C ARG A 82 -10.47 -2.59 -8.29
N GLU A 83 -10.45 -3.08 -9.53
CA GLU A 83 -11.57 -3.84 -10.06
C GLU A 83 -11.92 -4.93 -9.05
N GLY A 84 -13.19 -4.96 -8.65
CA GLY A 84 -13.79 -6.01 -7.84
C GLY A 84 -13.87 -7.32 -8.63
N GLN A 85 -12.74 -7.80 -9.13
CA GLN A 85 -12.58 -9.18 -9.53
C GLN A 85 -12.38 -9.96 -8.24
N VAL A 86 -13.42 -10.67 -7.83
CA VAL A 86 -13.26 -11.86 -7.00
C VAL A 86 -12.46 -12.84 -7.88
N VAL A 87 -11.13 -12.72 -7.83
CA VAL A 87 -10.23 -13.64 -8.52
C VAL A 87 -10.38 -14.98 -7.81
N PRO A 88 -10.82 -16.06 -8.50
CA PRO A 88 -10.79 -17.39 -7.93
C PRO A 88 -9.35 -17.71 -7.51
N LEU A 89 -9.19 -18.48 -6.43
CA LEU A 89 -7.93 -18.67 -5.70
C LEU A 89 -6.79 -19.34 -6.53
N ASP A 90 -6.98 -19.54 -7.83
CA ASP A 90 -6.11 -20.30 -8.73
C ASP A 90 -5.47 -19.48 -9.87
N GLN A 91 -5.77 -18.19 -10.03
CA GLN A 91 -5.24 -17.44 -11.17
C GLN A 91 -3.90 -16.76 -10.87
N GLN A 92 -2.84 -17.33 -11.46
CA GLN A 92 -1.49 -16.76 -11.51
C GLN A 92 -1.54 -15.28 -11.91
N VAL A 93 -0.96 -14.43 -11.05
CA VAL A 93 -0.77 -13.00 -11.28
C VAL A 93 0.19 -12.82 -12.45
N THR A 94 -0.35 -12.79 -13.66
CA THR A 94 0.35 -12.26 -14.83
C THR A 94 0.33 -10.73 -14.77
N VAL A 95 1.39 -10.09 -15.26
CA VAL A 95 1.72 -8.63 -15.21
C VAL A 95 0.65 -7.71 -15.87
N SER A 96 -0.52 -8.23 -16.20
CA SER A 96 -1.63 -7.57 -16.87
C SER A 96 -2.73 -7.06 -15.91
N ASP A 97 -2.39 -6.78 -14.64
CA ASP A 97 -3.29 -6.30 -13.56
C ASP A 97 -3.86 -4.87 -13.75
N GLY A 98 -3.98 -4.36 -14.98
CA GLY A 98 -4.49 -3.00 -15.21
C GLY A 98 -3.63 -1.87 -14.60
N ARG A 99 -2.35 -2.15 -14.31
CA ARG A 99 -1.41 -1.19 -13.73
C ARG A 99 -1.15 -0.03 -14.68
N SER A 100 -1.12 1.19 -14.13
CA SER A 100 -0.78 2.40 -14.89
C SER A 100 0.70 2.45 -15.29
N GLU A 101 1.05 3.24 -16.31
CA GLU A 101 2.45 3.43 -16.71
C GLU A 101 3.34 3.94 -15.57
N GLY A 102 2.79 4.84 -14.73
CA GLY A 102 3.48 5.36 -13.55
C GLY A 102 3.73 4.27 -12.49
N GLU A 103 2.80 3.35 -12.31
CA GLU A 103 2.95 2.24 -11.38
C GLU A 103 3.99 1.23 -11.86
N VAL A 104 4.03 0.94 -13.17
CA VAL A 104 5.08 0.10 -13.76
C VAL A 104 6.46 0.77 -13.63
N ALA A 105 6.56 2.08 -13.79
CA ALA A 105 7.80 2.83 -13.61
C ALA A 105 8.30 2.76 -12.15
N LEU A 106 7.41 2.93 -11.17
CA LEU A 106 7.73 2.81 -9.76
C LEU A 106 8.17 1.39 -9.39
N LEU A 107 7.46 0.36 -9.87
CA LEU A 107 7.81 -1.04 -9.62
C LEU A 107 9.16 -1.42 -10.23
N ARG A 108 9.49 -0.84 -11.40
CA ARG A 108 10.82 -1.01 -12.01
C ARG A 108 11.91 -0.41 -11.13
N GLN A 109 11.71 0.81 -10.62
CA GLN A 109 12.65 1.47 -9.72
C GLN A 109 12.80 0.71 -8.41
N ALA A 110 11.72 0.13 -7.89
CA ALA A 110 11.71 -0.69 -6.68
C ALA A 110 12.25 -2.12 -6.90
N GLY A 111 12.58 -2.51 -8.14
CA GLY A 111 13.01 -3.87 -8.46
C GLY A 111 11.90 -4.94 -8.29
N ALA A 112 10.65 -4.52 -8.15
CA ALA A 112 9.52 -5.38 -7.79
C ALA A 112 8.80 -6.00 -9.00
N LEU A 113 9.30 -5.81 -10.22
CA LEU A 113 8.68 -6.35 -11.45
C LEU A 113 8.68 -7.89 -11.51
N ASN A 114 9.64 -8.54 -10.85
CA ASN A 114 9.84 -9.98 -10.88
C ASN A 114 9.53 -10.65 -9.52
N ALA A 115 8.76 -10.00 -8.66
CA ALA A 115 8.41 -10.58 -7.37
C ALA A 115 7.59 -11.87 -7.56
N ASN A 116 7.92 -12.92 -6.80
CA ASN A 116 7.16 -14.17 -6.82
C ASN A 116 5.71 -13.89 -6.38
N PRO A 117 4.70 -14.12 -7.23
CA PRO A 117 3.31 -13.85 -6.87
C PRO A 117 2.80 -14.74 -5.73
N ALA A 118 3.43 -15.89 -5.51
CA ALA A 118 3.12 -16.84 -4.44
C ALA A 118 3.95 -16.63 -3.17
N ILE A 119 4.76 -15.56 -3.06
CA ILE A 119 5.67 -15.37 -1.92
C ILE A 119 4.96 -15.42 -0.56
N ARG A 120 3.71 -14.96 -0.48
CA ARG A 120 2.91 -15.03 0.76
C ARG A 120 2.62 -16.48 1.16
N GLN A 121 2.36 -17.36 0.19
CA GLN A 121 2.11 -18.78 0.47
C GLN A 121 3.38 -19.49 0.89
N GLU A 122 4.52 -19.14 0.28
CA GLU A 122 5.84 -19.67 0.60
C GLU A 122 6.26 -19.27 2.02
N VAL A 123 6.25 -17.98 2.35
CA VAL A 123 6.56 -17.47 3.70
C VAL A 123 5.63 -18.06 4.75
N ASN A 124 4.33 -18.14 4.47
CA ASN A 124 3.39 -18.73 5.43
C ASN A 124 3.65 -20.24 5.64
N ARG A 125 4.05 -20.97 4.60
CA ARG A 125 4.41 -22.39 4.71
C ARG A 125 5.68 -22.57 5.52
N GLU A 126 6.70 -21.77 5.27
CA GLU A 126 7.96 -21.78 6.03
C GLU A 126 7.71 -21.43 7.50
N ALA A 127 6.95 -20.37 7.77
CA ALA A 127 6.59 -19.96 9.12
C ALA A 127 5.77 -21.03 9.86
N ALA A 128 4.83 -21.69 9.17
CA ALA A 128 4.04 -22.78 9.75
C ALA A 128 4.91 -24.00 10.09
N ALA A 129 5.84 -24.39 9.21
CA ALA A 129 6.75 -25.50 9.46
C ALA A 129 7.67 -25.23 10.67
N LEU A 130 8.19 -24.01 10.79
CA LEU A 130 8.99 -23.60 11.95
C LEU A 130 8.20 -23.60 13.26
N ALA A 131 6.92 -23.23 13.22
CA ALA A 131 6.04 -23.28 14.39
C ALA A 131 5.75 -24.73 14.82
N GLU A 132 5.49 -25.63 13.87
CA GLU A 132 5.18 -27.04 14.15
C GLU A 132 6.41 -27.81 14.68
N GLU A 133 7.61 -27.52 14.16
CA GLU A 133 8.86 -28.11 14.67
C GLU A 133 9.17 -27.70 16.12
N GLN A 134 8.71 -26.52 16.55
CA GLN A 134 8.89 -26.03 17.92
C GLN A 134 7.93 -26.71 18.93
N ASP A 135 6.75 -27.17 18.51
CA ASP A 135 5.69 -27.69 19.39
C ASP A 135 5.74 -29.23 19.57
N SER A 136 6.92 -29.81 19.80
CA SER A 136 7.00 -31.23 20.17
C SER A 136 6.27 -31.50 21.50
N PHE A 137 5.64 -32.67 21.65
CA PHE A 137 4.99 -33.11 22.91
C PHE A 137 5.90 -32.97 24.14
N ILE A 138 7.20 -33.18 23.96
CA ILE A 138 8.22 -33.01 25.01
C ILE A 138 8.41 -31.53 25.36
N ASN A 139 8.36 -30.60 24.39
CA ASN A 139 8.39 -29.16 24.65
C ASN A 139 7.15 -28.68 25.40
N SER A 140 5.95 -29.24 25.14
CA SER A 140 4.76 -28.92 25.93
C SER A 140 4.92 -29.29 27.42
N LEU A 141 5.63 -30.38 27.71
CA LEU A 141 5.95 -30.81 29.07
C LEU A 141 7.05 -29.95 29.72
N ILE A 142 8.09 -29.55 28.96
CA ILE A 142 9.20 -28.73 29.46
C ILE A 142 8.80 -27.25 29.62
N PHE A 143 7.98 -26.73 28.71
CA PHE A 143 7.55 -25.34 28.63
C PHE A 143 6.04 -25.22 28.85
N TRP A 144 5.54 -25.70 30.00
CA TRP A 144 4.11 -25.62 30.36
C TRP A 144 3.56 -24.18 30.46
N ARG A 145 4.44 -23.17 30.39
CA ARG A 145 4.09 -21.75 30.35
C ARG A 145 4.11 -21.28 28.90
N LYS A 146 3.13 -20.44 28.53
CA LYS A 146 2.95 -19.88 27.19
C LYS A 146 4.28 -19.34 26.65
N GLN A 147 4.81 -20.00 25.62
CA GLN A 147 6.01 -19.56 24.90
C GLN A 147 5.73 -18.20 24.27
N GLU A 148 6.66 -17.26 24.40
CA GLU A 148 6.53 -15.95 23.73
C GLU A 148 6.62 -16.16 22.22
N GLU A 149 5.73 -15.50 21.46
CA GLU A 149 5.68 -15.63 20.00
C GLU A 149 7.05 -15.33 19.38
N PRO A 150 7.60 -16.22 18.54
CA PRO A 150 8.90 -16.00 17.90
C PRO A 150 8.82 -14.80 16.95
N GLY A 151 9.70 -13.83 17.17
CA GLY A 151 9.83 -12.65 16.31
C GLY A 151 10.58 -11.50 16.98
N THR A 152 11.51 -10.90 16.24
CA THR A 152 12.18 -9.67 16.66
C THR A 152 11.34 -8.48 16.22
N VAL A 153 10.75 -7.74 17.16
CA VAL A 153 9.98 -6.53 16.83
C VAL A 153 10.94 -5.41 16.46
N ILE A 154 10.82 -4.88 15.25
CA ILE A 154 11.60 -3.74 14.78
C ILE A 154 11.06 -2.46 15.44
N ASP A 155 11.95 -1.59 15.93
CA ASP A 155 11.55 -0.27 16.40
C ASP A 155 11.31 0.65 15.19
N ALA A 156 10.04 0.90 14.88
CA ALA A 156 9.64 1.73 13.75
C ALA A 156 10.22 3.16 13.81
N THR A 157 10.36 3.73 15.02
CA THR A 157 10.83 5.11 15.17
C THR A 157 12.32 5.18 14.91
N ALA A 158 13.10 4.32 15.56
CA ALA A 158 14.55 4.25 15.39
C ALA A 158 14.92 3.84 13.95
N GLU A 159 14.18 2.92 13.33
CA GLU A 159 14.41 2.53 11.93
C GLU A 159 14.13 3.69 10.97
N SER A 160 13.04 4.44 11.19
CA SER A 160 12.76 5.63 10.39
C SER A 160 13.86 6.69 10.47
N GLN A 161 14.55 6.76 11.61
CA GLN A 161 15.63 7.71 11.82
C GLN A 161 16.90 7.24 11.10
N ARG A 162 17.27 5.96 11.24
CA ARG A 162 18.39 5.34 10.51
C ARG A 162 18.26 5.55 9.00
N LEU A 163 17.06 5.34 8.46
CA LEU A 163 16.79 5.52 7.03
C LEU A 163 17.02 6.95 6.56
N ARG A 164 16.61 7.95 7.34
CA ARG A 164 16.85 9.37 7.03
C ARG A 164 18.33 9.74 7.11
N GLU A 165 19.05 9.18 8.09
CA GLU A 165 20.49 9.37 8.23
C GLU A 165 21.25 8.76 7.04
N ASN A 166 20.88 7.54 6.61
CA ASN A 166 21.46 6.92 5.43
C ASN A 166 21.18 7.71 4.15
N GLU A 167 19.97 8.23 3.98
CA GLU A 167 19.62 9.09 2.86
C GLU A 167 20.46 10.37 2.86
N ALA A 168 20.62 11.03 4.01
CA ALA A 168 21.43 12.23 4.15
C ALA A 168 22.93 11.98 3.89
N LEU A 169 23.42 10.78 4.21
CA LEU A 169 24.80 10.35 3.97
C LEU A 169 25.01 9.76 2.58
N GLY A 170 23.97 9.62 1.76
CA GLY A 170 24.02 8.98 0.44
C GLY A 170 24.34 7.48 0.49
N GLN A 171 24.11 6.84 1.63
CA GLN A 171 24.33 5.40 1.82
C GLN A 171 23.10 4.59 1.38
N ALA A 172 23.30 3.31 1.10
CA ALA A 172 22.19 2.43 0.72
C ALA A 172 21.23 2.22 1.91
N VAL A 173 19.95 2.01 1.61
CA VAL A 173 18.89 1.70 2.59
C VAL A 173 19.26 0.49 3.47
N THR A 174 20.01 -0.46 2.90
CA THR A 174 20.46 -1.70 3.55
C THR A 174 21.71 -1.55 4.41
N THR A 175 22.29 -0.34 4.50
CA THR A 175 23.54 -0.12 5.25
C THR A 175 23.25 0.08 6.75
N GLY A 176 23.88 -0.71 7.60
CA GLY A 176 23.76 -0.62 9.06
C GLY A 176 22.75 -1.59 9.67
N ASP A 177 22.81 -1.73 11.00
CA ASP A 177 21.96 -2.66 11.74
C ASP A 177 20.54 -2.11 11.91
N THR A 178 19.53 -2.99 11.76
CA THR A 178 18.12 -2.63 11.97
C THR A 178 17.81 -2.58 13.47
N PRO A 179 17.41 -1.43 14.03
CA PRO A 179 17.11 -1.31 15.44
C PRO A 179 15.87 -2.13 15.79
N SER A 180 16.03 -3.01 16.78
CA SER A 180 14.97 -3.86 17.29
C SER A 180 14.68 -3.57 18.75
N ILE A 181 13.40 -3.70 19.11
CA ILE A 181 12.94 -3.61 20.49
C ILE A 181 13.31 -4.93 21.18
N GLN A 182 14.42 -4.92 21.91
CA GLN A 182 14.74 -6.03 22.80
C GLN A 182 13.81 -5.98 24.01
N ARG A 183 12.88 -6.95 24.08
CA ARG A 183 12.05 -7.13 25.28
C ARG A 183 12.95 -7.68 26.39
N LYS A 184 13.12 -6.90 27.47
CA LYS A 184 13.83 -7.37 28.65
C LYS A 184 13.11 -8.60 29.22
N GLU A 185 13.86 -9.64 29.51
CA GLU A 185 13.33 -10.83 30.19
C GLU A 185 12.74 -10.41 31.53
N LYS A 186 11.45 -10.69 31.75
CA LYS A 186 10.81 -10.42 33.03
C LYS A 186 11.50 -11.25 34.11
N ALA A 187 11.87 -10.60 35.22
CA ALA A 187 12.40 -11.33 36.35
C ALA A 187 11.32 -12.27 36.92
N ILE A 188 11.72 -13.46 37.34
CA ILE A 188 10.85 -14.54 37.84
C ILE A 188 9.86 -14.12 38.96
N PHE A 189 10.07 -12.98 39.61
CA PHE A 189 9.21 -12.45 40.68
C PHE A 189 8.43 -11.17 40.32
N GLU A 190 8.62 -10.59 39.14
CA GLU A 190 8.02 -9.30 38.77
C GLU A 190 6.49 -9.40 38.62
N GLY A 191 5.96 -10.55 38.20
CA GLY A 191 4.51 -10.81 38.16
C GLY A 191 3.86 -11.13 39.51
N LEU A 192 4.66 -11.41 40.55
CA LEU A 192 4.15 -11.75 41.90
C LEU A 192 3.94 -10.48 42.76
N LEU A 193 4.69 -9.42 42.48
CA LEU A 193 4.68 -8.18 43.26
C LEU A 193 3.69 -7.13 42.75
N ASP A 194 3.22 -7.25 41.51
CA ASP A 194 2.25 -6.32 40.88
C ASP A 194 0.77 -6.65 41.21
N GLY A 195 0.53 -7.77 41.91
CA GLY A 195 -0.80 -8.19 42.41
C GLY A 195 -1.22 -7.57 43.75
N GLY A 196 -0.51 -6.54 44.23
CA GLY A 196 -0.69 -5.92 45.54
C GLY A 196 -1.58 -4.67 45.57
N SER A 197 -2.45 -4.44 44.58
CA SER A 197 -3.43 -3.33 44.57
C SER A 197 -4.86 -3.82 44.74
N LEU A 198 -5.13 -4.50 45.86
CA LEU A 198 -6.49 -4.67 46.40
C LEU A 198 -6.47 -4.36 47.90
N PHE A 199 -6.45 -3.07 48.19
CA PHE A 199 -7.24 -2.44 49.25
C PHE A 199 -7.78 -1.12 48.70
#